data_AF-A0A7Y2BHR9-F1
#
_entry.id   AF-A0A7Y2BHR9-F1
#
_cell.length_a   1.000
_cell.length_b   1.000
_cell.length_c   1.000
_cell.angle_alpha   90.00
_cell.angle_beta   90.00
_cell.angle_gamma   90.00
#
_symmetry.space_group_name_H-M   'P 1'
#
loop_
_entity.id
_entity.type
_entity.pdbx_description
1 polymer ?
#
loop_
_entity_poly.entity_id
_entity_poly.type
_entity_poly.pdbx_seq_one_letter_code
_entity_poly.pdbx_strand_id
1 'polypeptide(L)'
;PMGFYSPATLVEDAKRHGVEVHPIDINKSQWDCTLFPMESEKAPSPVDDAKRCLYGVRMGLRYVKGLGVLERERIEATKRPLPNLATFVRQARLNKKALHALAEAGAFECFGLNRRDAIWQVRSLSRFAQDSLPLEPASSQISFASLASEDEVIWDYRSSHHSTRGHPMRGLRDALHSRGIPEAGRVHGCAHGDELEYVGMVICRQRPGTASGVTFFTLEDETGFVNVVVWKQVFDRHAALAKTAALLGVTGEIQRADGVIHLIAKSLWAPDVSLAEQTHRSRDFH
;
A
#
# COMPACT_ATOMS: atom_id res chain seq x y z
N PRO A 1 -3.15 6.61 -17.49
CA PRO A 1 -3.06 5.13 -17.56
C PRO A 1 -4.46 4.48 -17.54
N MET A 2 -4.84 3.74 -18.59
CA MET A 2 -6.17 3.13 -18.77
C MET A 2 -6.46 1.95 -17.79
N GLY A 3 -6.33 2.16 -16.48
CA GLY A 3 -6.72 1.16 -15.46
C GLY A 3 -5.82 -0.09 -15.36
N PHE A 4 -4.72 -0.16 -16.11
CA PHE A 4 -3.83 -1.33 -16.12
C PHE A 4 -3.05 -1.55 -14.81
N TYR A 5 -2.75 -0.48 -14.08
CA TYR A 5 -1.98 -0.53 -12.84
C TYR A 5 -2.85 -0.18 -11.64
N SER A 6 -2.61 -0.91 -10.55
CA SER A 6 -3.24 -0.63 -9.27
C SER A 6 -2.78 0.74 -8.71
N PRO A 7 -3.59 1.38 -7.86
CA PRO A 7 -3.15 2.59 -7.15
C PRO A 7 -1.85 2.37 -6.36
N ALA A 8 -1.66 1.21 -5.73
CA ALA A 8 -0.42 0.86 -5.04
C ALA A 8 0.78 0.91 -5.98
N THR A 9 0.69 0.25 -7.13
CA THR A 9 1.78 0.22 -8.12
C THR A 9 2.12 1.61 -8.63
N LEU A 10 1.11 2.46 -8.88
CA LEU A 10 1.34 3.85 -9.30
C LEU A 10 2.00 4.70 -8.20
N VAL A 11 1.61 4.49 -6.94
CA VAL A 11 2.20 5.18 -5.79
C VAL A 11 3.66 4.76 -5.58
N GLU A 12 3.96 3.47 -5.66
CA GLU A 12 5.34 2.98 -5.54
C GLU A 12 6.21 3.42 -6.73
N ASP A 13 5.65 3.41 -7.93
CA ASP A 13 6.36 3.93 -9.10
C ASP A 13 6.66 5.42 -8.96
N ALA A 14 5.71 6.23 -8.48
CA ALA A 14 5.92 7.64 -8.21
C ALA A 14 7.05 7.86 -7.18
N LYS A 15 7.08 7.08 -6.09
CA LYS A 15 8.15 7.15 -5.07
C LYS A 15 9.52 6.76 -5.64
N ARG A 16 9.60 5.71 -6.45
CA ARG A 16 10.84 5.30 -7.14
C ARG A 16 11.39 6.39 -8.05
N HIS A 17 10.52 7.25 -8.59
CA HIS A 17 10.88 8.42 -9.39
C HIS A 17 11.03 9.71 -8.57
N GLY A 18 11.11 9.62 -7.23
CA GLY A 18 11.37 10.77 -6.35
C GLY A 18 10.17 11.69 -6.13
N VAL A 19 8.95 11.28 -6.48
CA VAL A 19 7.73 12.03 -6.18
C VAL A 19 7.35 11.80 -4.71
N GLU A 20 7.25 12.86 -3.93
CA GLU A 20 6.72 12.77 -2.57
C GLU A 20 5.23 12.43 -2.61
N VAL A 21 4.85 11.31 -1.99
CA VAL A 21 3.46 10.88 -1.87
C VAL A 21 3.04 10.92 -0.41
N HIS A 22 1.92 11.54 -0.19
CA HIS A 22 1.56 12.12 1.08
C HIS A 22 0.20 11.50 1.46
N PRO A 23 0.01 10.92 2.67
CA PRO A 23 -1.14 10.07 3.02
C PRO A 23 -2.52 10.75 2.92
N ILE A 24 -3.58 10.07 3.31
CA ILE A 24 -4.91 10.69 3.44
C ILE A 24 -4.94 11.52 4.73
N ASP A 25 -5.49 12.73 4.69
CA ASP A 25 -5.63 13.63 5.85
C ASP A 25 -6.96 14.38 5.75
N ILE A 26 -7.76 14.37 6.81
CA ILE A 26 -9.11 14.92 6.75
C ILE A 26 -9.15 16.44 6.55
N ASN A 27 -8.11 17.16 6.97
CA ASN A 27 -7.99 18.60 6.80
C ASN A 27 -7.38 18.99 5.45
N LYS A 28 -6.43 18.19 4.95
CA LYS A 28 -5.64 18.53 3.75
C LYS A 28 -6.10 17.84 2.47
N SER A 29 -6.64 16.62 2.55
CA SER A 29 -7.04 15.86 1.37
C SER A 29 -8.39 16.30 0.82
N GLN A 30 -8.48 16.42 -0.51
CA GLN A 30 -9.75 16.51 -1.23
C GLN A 30 -10.31 15.11 -1.48
N TRP A 31 -11.46 15.02 -2.16
CA TRP A 31 -12.00 13.73 -2.59
C TRP A 31 -11.04 13.01 -3.53
N ASP A 32 -10.60 13.68 -4.59
CA ASP A 32 -9.58 13.22 -5.52
C ASP A 32 -8.16 13.58 -5.04
N CYS A 33 -7.14 12.92 -5.60
CA CYS A 33 -5.75 13.25 -5.31
C CYS A 33 -5.42 14.67 -5.79
N THR A 34 -4.61 15.39 -5.01
CA THR A 34 -4.18 16.76 -5.34
C THR A 34 -2.67 16.84 -5.43
N LEU A 35 -2.19 17.82 -6.21
CA LEU A 35 -0.78 18.17 -6.27
C LEU A 35 -0.49 19.26 -5.22
N PHE A 36 0.69 19.21 -4.62
CA PHE A 36 1.21 20.28 -3.78
C PHE A 36 2.65 20.60 -4.19
N PRO A 37 3.07 21.88 -4.15
CA PRO A 37 4.43 22.25 -4.50
C PRO A 37 5.41 21.68 -3.47
N MET A 38 6.54 21.12 -3.93
CA MET A 38 7.61 20.67 -3.03
C MET A 38 8.49 21.85 -2.64
N GLU A 39 8.82 21.96 -1.34
CA GLU A 39 9.77 22.97 -0.85
C GLU A 39 11.18 22.67 -1.40
N SER A 40 11.86 23.71 -1.90
CA SER A 40 13.11 23.58 -2.68
C SER A 40 14.27 22.87 -1.95
N GLU A 41 14.22 22.72 -0.62
CA GLU A 41 15.28 22.10 0.20
C GLU A 41 15.16 20.57 0.32
N LYS A 42 13.98 20.00 0.06
CA LYS A 42 13.74 18.54 0.09
C LYS A 42 13.73 17.88 -1.29
N ALA A 43 13.89 18.68 -2.34
CA ALA A 43 14.02 18.16 -3.69
C ALA A 43 15.35 17.38 -3.83
N PRO A 44 15.34 16.17 -4.41
CA PRO A 44 16.58 15.41 -4.62
C PRO A 44 17.61 16.26 -5.38
N SER A 45 18.86 16.19 -4.92
CA SER A 45 19.99 16.93 -5.48
C SER A 45 20.18 16.60 -6.98
N PRO A 46 20.69 17.54 -7.80
CA PRO A 46 20.80 17.37 -9.24
C PRO A 46 21.95 16.40 -9.54
N VAL A 47 21.62 15.11 -9.59
CA VAL A 47 22.43 14.12 -10.29
C VAL A 47 21.62 13.76 -11.52
N ASP A 48 22.12 14.22 -12.65
CA ASP A 48 21.58 14.11 -14.00
C ASP A 48 20.42 15.05 -14.37
N ASP A 49 20.52 15.59 -15.58
CA ASP A 49 19.78 16.72 -16.18
C ASP A 49 18.27 16.44 -16.44
N ALA A 50 17.62 15.60 -15.64
CA ALA A 50 16.28 15.11 -15.87
C ALA A 50 15.35 15.26 -14.64
N LYS A 51 14.49 16.28 -14.71
CA LYS A 51 13.22 16.45 -13.98
C LYS A 51 13.32 16.57 -12.45
N ARG A 52 13.54 17.81 -11.99
CA ARG A 52 12.98 18.25 -10.69
C ARG A 52 11.47 18.00 -10.68
N CYS A 53 11.00 17.07 -9.84
CA CYS A 53 9.58 17.01 -9.51
C CYS A 53 9.24 18.22 -8.65
N LEU A 54 8.65 19.25 -9.25
CA LEU A 54 8.23 20.47 -8.55
C LEU A 54 6.99 20.23 -7.66
N TYR A 55 6.35 19.08 -7.79
CA TYR A 55 5.10 18.74 -7.12
C TYR A 55 5.15 17.35 -6.52
N GLY A 56 4.61 17.23 -5.30
CA GLY A 56 4.22 15.97 -4.69
C GLY A 56 2.73 15.70 -4.87
N VAL A 57 2.30 14.49 -4.49
CA VAL A 57 0.90 14.03 -4.58
C VAL A 57 0.34 13.79 -3.18
N ARG A 58 -0.80 14.39 -2.86
CA ARG A 58 -1.62 14.07 -1.69
C ARG A 58 -2.68 13.06 -2.10
N MET A 59 -2.79 11.97 -1.35
CA MET A 59 -3.81 10.96 -1.58
C MET A 59 -5.21 11.48 -1.22
N GLY A 60 -6.15 11.25 -2.13
CA GLY A 60 -7.55 11.65 -1.98
C GLY A 60 -8.37 10.73 -1.09
N LEU A 61 -9.40 11.27 -0.46
CA LEU A 61 -10.32 10.54 0.43
C LEU A 61 -11.06 9.39 -0.28
N ARG A 62 -11.22 9.46 -1.60
CA ARG A 62 -11.86 8.41 -2.41
C ARG A 62 -11.21 7.04 -2.30
N TYR A 63 -9.95 6.98 -1.89
CA TYR A 63 -9.23 5.72 -1.73
C TYR A 63 -9.56 5.02 -0.42
N VAL A 64 -10.16 5.70 0.56
CA VAL A 64 -10.64 5.05 1.78
C VAL A 64 -11.76 4.08 1.44
N LYS A 65 -11.52 2.80 1.71
CA LYS A 65 -12.45 1.72 1.39
C LYS A 65 -13.78 1.91 2.12
N GLY A 66 -14.86 1.91 1.35
CA GLY A 66 -16.22 2.00 1.89
C GLY A 66 -16.76 3.42 2.04
N LEU A 67 -16.04 4.45 1.60
CA LEU A 67 -16.62 5.79 1.41
C LEU A 67 -17.28 5.88 0.03
N GLY A 68 -18.53 6.33 -0.01
CA GLY A 68 -19.28 6.59 -1.24
C GLY A 68 -19.56 8.07 -1.44
N VAL A 69 -20.47 8.36 -2.37
CA VAL A 69 -20.89 9.72 -2.73
C VAL A 69 -21.51 10.44 -1.53
N LEU A 70 -22.30 9.75 -0.71
CA LEU A 70 -22.93 10.34 0.48
C LEU A 70 -21.88 10.76 1.53
N GLU A 71 -20.87 9.92 1.77
CA GLU A 71 -19.76 10.26 2.66
C GLU A 71 -18.95 11.43 2.10
N ARG A 72 -18.71 11.46 0.78
CA ARG A 72 -18.04 12.59 0.11
C ARG A 72 -18.75 13.90 0.39
N GLU A 73 -20.04 13.99 0.06
CA GLU A 73 -20.84 15.22 0.22
C GLU A 73 -20.82 15.73 1.65
N ARG A 74 -20.96 14.82 2.62
CA ARG A 74 -20.91 15.13 4.05
C ARG A 74 -19.55 15.64 4.50
N ILE A 75 -18.47 15.05 3.99
CA ILE A 75 -17.10 15.48 4.31
C ILE A 75 -16.79 16.83 3.67
N GLU A 76 -17.22 17.06 2.43
CA GLU A 76 -17.04 18.33 1.71
C GLU A 76 -17.88 19.47 2.32
N ALA A 77 -19.02 19.16 2.94
CA ALA A 77 -19.85 20.14 3.65
C ALA A 77 -19.26 20.61 5.00
N THR A 78 -18.18 19.99 5.49
CA THR A 78 -17.53 20.42 6.75
C THR A 78 -16.74 21.70 6.58
N LYS A 79 -16.74 22.55 7.62
CA LYS A 79 -15.90 23.76 7.66
C LYS A 79 -14.51 23.40 8.15
N ARG A 80 -13.53 23.44 7.23
CA ARG A 80 -12.11 23.17 7.49
C ARG A 80 -11.32 24.49 7.70
N PRO A 81 -10.19 24.46 8.43
CA PRO A 81 -9.61 23.31 9.11
C PRO A 81 -10.40 22.94 10.37
N LEU A 82 -10.53 21.63 10.59
CA LEU A 82 -11.13 21.06 11.79
C LEU A 82 -10.08 21.05 12.91
N PRO A 83 -10.42 21.47 14.14
CA PRO A 83 -9.46 21.52 15.25
C PRO A 83 -9.23 20.15 15.90
N ASN A 84 -10.23 19.25 15.87
CA ASN A 84 -10.18 17.95 16.52
C ASN A 84 -11.20 16.97 15.93
N LEU A 85 -11.06 15.70 16.31
CA LEU A 85 -11.93 14.60 15.88
C LEU A 85 -13.40 14.81 16.29
N ALA A 86 -13.66 15.32 17.50
CA ALA A 86 -15.03 15.54 17.99
C ALA A 86 -15.80 16.54 17.10
N THR A 87 -15.14 17.62 16.68
CA THR A 87 -15.71 18.62 15.78
C THR A 87 -16.00 18.01 14.41
N PHE A 88 -15.12 17.16 13.89
CA PHE A 88 -15.35 16.45 12.63
C PHE A 88 -16.58 15.53 12.72
N VAL A 89 -16.67 14.69 13.75
CA VAL A 89 -17.80 13.75 13.93
C VAL A 89 -19.13 14.50 13.98
N ARG A 90 -19.19 15.63 14.69
CA ARG A 90 -20.40 16.46 14.80
C ARG A 90 -20.79 17.16 13.50
N GLN A 91 -19.81 17.70 12.76
CA GLN A 91 -20.09 18.41 11.50
C GLN A 91 -20.41 17.45 10.36
N ALA A 92 -19.60 16.41 10.16
CA ALA A 92 -19.72 15.50 9.03
C ALA A 92 -20.91 14.55 9.16
N ARG A 93 -21.35 14.22 10.39
CA ARG A 93 -22.49 13.31 10.65
C ARG A 93 -22.41 12.01 9.85
N LEU A 94 -21.19 11.47 9.74
CA LEU A 94 -20.94 10.20 9.07
C LEU A 94 -21.45 9.03 9.93
N ASN A 95 -21.81 7.93 9.27
CA ASN A 95 -22.14 6.71 9.99
C ASN A 95 -20.88 6.11 10.66
N LYS A 96 -21.09 5.23 11.64
CA LYS A 96 -19.99 4.59 12.40
C LYS A 96 -19.01 3.84 11.49
N LYS A 97 -19.48 3.21 10.41
CA LYS A 97 -18.65 2.45 9.47
C LYS A 97 -17.67 3.37 8.72
N ALA A 98 -18.15 4.51 8.23
CA ALA A 98 -17.33 5.51 7.53
C ALA A 98 -16.30 6.15 8.46
N LEU A 99 -16.70 6.51 9.69
CA LEU A 99 -15.76 7.03 10.69
C LEU A 99 -14.66 6.02 11.04
N HIS A 100 -15.02 4.74 11.17
CA HIS A 100 -14.06 3.67 11.42
C HIS A 100 -13.08 3.50 10.25
N ALA A 101 -13.59 3.51 9.02
CA ALA A 101 -12.75 3.39 7.82
C ALA A 101 -11.76 4.56 7.69
N LEU A 102 -12.18 5.79 8.01
CA LEU A 102 -11.29 6.96 8.05
C LEU A 102 -10.20 6.82 9.13
N ALA A 103 -10.54 6.30 10.30
CA ALA A 103 -9.59 6.07 11.37
C ALA A 103 -8.58 4.96 11.02
N GLU A 104 -9.03 3.86 10.43
CA GLU A 104 -8.17 2.77 9.93
C GLU A 104 -7.21 3.26 8.83
N ALA A 105 -7.66 4.17 7.96
CA ALA A 105 -6.84 4.78 6.93
C ALA A 105 -5.84 5.84 7.45
N GLY A 106 -5.86 6.17 8.74
CA GLY A 106 -4.99 7.19 9.32
C GLY A 106 -5.39 8.63 8.99
N ALA A 107 -6.62 8.88 8.51
CA ALA A 107 -7.04 10.21 8.08
C ALA A 107 -7.08 11.26 9.22
N PHE A 108 -7.00 10.81 10.47
CA PHE A 108 -7.08 11.64 11.68
C PHE A 108 -5.71 11.89 12.35
N GLU A 109 -4.61 11.46 11.74
CA GLU A 109 -3.25 11.71 12.26
C GLU A 109 -2.94 13.21 12.42
N CYS A 110 -3.59 14.07 11.64
CA CYS A 110 -3.50 15.54 11.78
C CYS A 110 -3.97 16.07 13.15
N PHE A 111 -4.70 15.27 13.93
CA PHE A 111 -5.12 15.62 15.30
C PHE A 111 -4.14 15.11 16.37
N GLY A 112 -2.97 14.58 15.97
CA GLY A 112 -2.02 13.96 16.89
C GLY A 112 -2.46 12.59 17.41
N LEU A 113 -3.42 11.95 16.73
CA LEU A 113 -3.94 10.63 17.11
C LEU A 113 -3.27 9.55 16.28
N ASN A 114 -2.79 8.49 16.92
CA ASN A 114 -2.47 7.26 16.19
C ASN A 114 -3.77 6.53 15.79
N ARG A 115 -3.67 5.53 14.93
CA ARG A 115 -4.85 4.81 14.39
C ARG A 115 -5.68 4.13 15.47
N ARG A 116 -5.03 3.51 16.46
CA ARG A 116 -5.72 2.79 17.54
C ARG A 116 -6.48 3.77 18.43
N ASP A 117 -5.85 4.90 18.76
CA ASP A 117 -6.49 6.02 19.48
C ASP A 117 -7.69 6.54 18.71
N ALA A 118 -7.53 6.81 17.41
CA ALA A 118 -8.60 7.31 16.56
C ALA A 118 -9.78 6.34 16.46
N ILE A 119 -9.54 5.04 16.27
CA ILE A 119 -10.58 4.00 16.25
C ILE A 119 -11.34 3.97 17.57
N TRP A 120 -10.62 4.03 18.69
CA TRP A 120 -11.22 4.03 20.02
C TRP A 120 -12.10 5.27 20.23
N GLN A 121 -11.57 6.45 19.95
CA GLN A 121 -12.28 7.72 20.12
C GLN A 121 -13.50 7.83 19.20
N VAL A 122 -13.40 7.39 17.94
CA VAL A 122 -14.55 7.34 17.01
C VAL A 122 -15.68 6.49 17.58
N ARG A 123 -15.38 5.34 18.20
CA ARG A 123 -16.40 4.47 18.80
C ARG A 123 -17.14 5.15 19.96
N SER A 124 -16.45 5.98 20.73
CA SER A 124 -17.06 6.78 21.81
C SER A 124 -17.88 7.93 21.23
N LEU A 125 -17.26 8.78 20.41
CA LEU A 125 -17.87 10.00 19.84
C LEU A 125 -19.08 9.71 18.95
N SER A 126 -19.07 8.59 18.21
CA SER A 126 -20.21 8.21 17.37
C SER A 126 -21.50 7.91 18.14
N ARG A 127 -21.42 7.63 19.47
CA ARG A 127 -22.60 7.46 20.32
C ARG A 127 -23.30 8.80 20.60
N PHE A 128 -22.52 9.86 20.73
CA PHE A 128 -22.97 11.19 21.12
C PHE A 128 -23.15 12.13 19.91
N ALA A 129 -22.90 11.65 18.69
CA ALA A 129 -22.93 12.46 17.47
C ALA A 129 -24.33 13.07 17.16
N GLN A 130 -25.39 12.49 17.71
CA GLN A 130 -26.78 12.96 17.56
C GLN A 130 -27.32 13.69 18.79
N ASP A 131 -26.55 13.78 19.87
CA ASP A 131 -27.01 14.40 21.11
C ASP A 131 -27.07 15.92 20.96
N SER A 132 -28.14 16.51 21.48
CA SER A 132 -28.41 17.95 21.38
C SER A 132 -27.49 18.79 22.25
N LEU A 133 -26.94 18.18 23.31
CA LEU A 133 -25.98 18.79 24.22
C LEU A 133 -24.57 18.31 23.84
N PRO A 134 -23.58 19.21 23.71
CA PRO A 134 -22.19 18.83 23.50
C PRO A 134 -21.63 18.27 24.81
N LEU A 135 -22.06 17.08 25.20
CA LEU A 135 -21.38 16.29 26.21
C LEU A 135 -20.09 15.81 25.55
N GLU A 136 -19.01 16.57 25.75
CA GLU A 136 -17.68 16.05 25.49
C GLU A 136 -17.50 14.82 26.38
N PRO A 137 -17.28 13.62 25.83
CA PRO A 137 -16.97 12.47 26.66
C PRO A 137 -15.77 12.86 27.53
N ALA A 138 -15.84 12.56 28.84
CA ALA A 138 -14.70 12.76 29.73
C ALA A 138 -13.44 12.25 29.04
N SER A 139 -12.40 13.09 28.95
CA SER A 139 -11.19 12.76 28.19
C SER A 139 -10.58 11.50 28.78
N SER A 140 -10.90 10.34 28.23
CA SER A 140 -10.18 9.13 28.55
C SER A 140 -8.83 9.30 27.89
N GLN A 141 -7.81 9.70 28.67
CA GLN A 141 -6.41 9.79 28.25
C GLN A 141 -5.82 8.39 28.01
N ILE A 142 -6.61 7.50 27.40
CA ILE A 142 -6.16 6.17 27.00
C ILE A 142 -5.46 6.39 25.67
N SER A 143 -4.12 6.40 25.72
CA SER A 143 -3.27 6.30 24.55
C SER A 143 -2.83 4.87 24.39
N PHE A 144 -2.97 4.34 23.18
CA PHE A 144 -2.49 3.04 22.78
C PHE A 144 -1.10 3.16 22.17
N ALA A 145 -0.29 2.12 22.27
CA ALA A 145 0.97 2.06 21.52
C ALA A 145 0.67 2.13 20.02
N SER A 146 1.46 2.93 19.29
CA SER A 146 1.44 3.00 17.83
C SER A 146 1.69 1.64 17.20
N LEU A 147 1.30 1.49 15.94
CA LEU A 147 1.61 0.31 15.14
C LEU A 147 3.11 0.29 14.80
N ALA A 148 3.68 -0.90 14.60
CA ALA A 148 5.00 -1.00 13.99
C ALA A 148 4.93 -0.52 12.53
N SER A 149 6.07 -0.10 11.96
CA SER A 149 6.14 0.41 10.58
C SER A 149 5.59 -0.57 9.56
N GLU A 150 5.86 -1.88 9.70
CA GLU A 150 5.34 -2.89 8.78
C GLU A 150 3.83 -3.07 8.92
N ASP A 151 3.31 -3.03 10.15
CA ASP A 151 1.87 -3.14 10.42
C ASP A 151 1.11 -1.97 9.81
N GLU A 152 1.65 -0.74 9.85
CA GLU A 152 1.02 0.42 9.22
C GLU A 152 0.86 0.25 7.71
N VAL A 153 1.86 -0.34 7.03
CA VAL A 153 1.80 -0.65 5.61
C VAL A 153 0.70 -1.69 5.33
N ILE A 154 0.62 -2.76 6.14
CA ILE A 154 -0.45 -3.76 5.96
C ILE A 154 -1.83 -3.15 6.19
N TRP A 155 -1.96 -2.28 7.19
CA TRP A 155 -3.21 -1.55 7.44
C TRP A 155 -3.58 -0.63 6.27
N ASP A 156 -2.61 0.11 5.73
CA ASP A 156 -2.78 0.97 4.55
C ASP A 156 -3.33 0.19 3.35
N TYR A 157 -2.78 -0.99 3.05
CA TYR A 157 -3.28 -1.82 1.96
C TYR A 157 -4.71 -2.32 2.21
N ARG A 158 -5.05 -2.64 3.47
CA ARG A 158 -6.41 -3.05 3.85
C ARG A 158 -7.43 -1.90 3.77
N SER A 159 -7.03 -0.69 4.17
CA SER A 159 -7.92 0.48 4.26
C SER A 159 -8.00 1.28 2.97
N SER A 160 -6.93 1.34 2.18
CA SER A 160 -6.83 2.22 1.02
C SER A 160 -6.24 1.59 -0.24
N HIS A 161 -5.93 0.29 -0.23
CA HIS A 161 -5.34 -0.47 -1.36
C HIS A 161 -3.97 0.07 -1.84
N HIS A 162 -3.32 0.91 -1.05
CA HIS A 162 -1.98 1.45 -1.28
C HIS A 162 -1.44 1.96 0.06
N SER A 163 -0.11 2.08 0.16
CA SER A 163 0.56 2.75 1.28
C SER A 163 1.47 3.85 0.79
N THR A 164 1.53 4.96 1.53
CA THR A 164 2.52 6.03 1.29
C THR A 164 3.81 5.79 2.07
N ARG A 165 3.81 4.82 3.01
CA ARG A 165 4.93 4.52 3.91
C ARG A 165 5.91 3.48 3.35
N GLY A 166 5.45 2.61 2.45
CA GLY A 166 6.30 1.62 1.78
C GLY A 166 5.52 0.46 1.20
N HIS A 167 6.24 -0.59 0.82
CA HIS A 167 5.67 -1.78 0.17
C HIS A 167 5.63 -2.99 1.12
N PRO A 168 4.59 -3.86 1.06
CA PRO A 168 4.44 -5.00 1.96
C PRO A 168 5.61 -5.99 1.94
N MET A 169 6.29 -6.12 0.79
CA MET A 169 7.47 -7.00 0.65
C MET A 169 8.63 -6.60 1.57
N ARG A 170 8.72 -5.32 1.97
CA ARG A 170 9.77 -4.85 2.88
C ARG A 170 9.75 -5.59 4.21
N GLY A 171 8.56 -5.90 4.73
CA GLY A 171 8.41 -6.66 5.98
C GLY A 171 8.85 -8.13 5.86
N LEU A 172 9.03 -8.64 4.63
CA LEU A 172 9.51 -9.99 4.36
C LEU A 172 11.00 -10.01 3.93
N ARG A 173 11.62 -8.83 3.75
CA ARG A 173 12.93 -8.70 3.10
C ARG A 173 14.03 -9.44 3.83
N ASP A 174 14.13 -9.29 5.14
CA ASP A 174 15.15 -9.96 5.96
C ASP A 174 15.04 -11.49 5.86
N ALA A 175 13.82 -12.00 5.92
CA ALA A 175 13.55 -13.43 5.81
C ALA A 175 13.86 -13.97 4.41
N LEU A 176 13.50 -13.24 3.35
CA LEU A 176 13.83 -13.61 1.97
C LEU A 176 15.34 -13.57 1.73
N HIS A 177 16.04 -12.55 2.24
CA HIS A 177 17.49 -12.44 2.14
C HIS A 177 18.22 -13.57 2.86
N SER A 178 17.75 -13.97 4.05
CA SER A 178 18.31 -15.12 4.78
C SER A 178 18.24 -16.43 3.99
N ARG A 179 17.30 -16.53 3.05
CA ARG A 179 17.12 -17.66 2.12
C ARG A 179 17.81 -17.47 0.78
N GLY A 180 18.53 -16.37 0.57
CA GLY A 180 19.20 -16.04 -0.70
C GLY A 180 18.28 -15.54 -1.80
N ILE A 181 17.02 -15.19 -1.49
CA ILE A 181 16.05 -14.69 -2.47
C ILE A 181 16.26 -13.16 -2.64
N PRO A 182 16.62 -12.68 -3.85
CA PRO A 182 16.95 -11.28 -4.09
C PRO A 182 15.71 -10.38 -4.24
N GLU A 183 15.94 -9.07 -4.19
CA GLU A 183 15.00 -8.03 -4.59
C GLU A 183 14.99 -7.80 -6.12
N ALA A 184 13.90 -7.24 -6.65
CA ALA A 184 13.72 -6.99 -8.08
C ALA A 184 14.90 -6.20 -8.69
N GLY A 185 15.38 -5.19 -7.98
CA GLY A 185 16.53 -4.38 -8.38
C GLY A 185 17.78 -5.23 -8.66
N ARG A 186 18.02 -6.26 -7.86
CA ARG A 186 19.14 -7.19 -8.05
C ARG A 186 18.88 -8.19 -9.17
N VAL A 187 17.64 -8.62 -9.38
CA VAL A 187 17.26 -9.48 -10.52
C VAL A 187 17.58 -8.81 -11.85
N HIS A 188 17.42 -7.48 -11.96
CA HIS A 188 17.80 -6.74 -13.16
C HIS A 188 19.32 -6.71 -13.44
N GLY A 189 20.16 -7.03 -12.46
CA GLY A 189 21.60 -7.12 -12.60
C GLY A 189 22.12 -8.53 -12.95
N CYS A 190 21.25 -9.55 -12.92
CA CYS A 190 21.64 -10.94 -13.19
C CYS A 190 22.04 -11.18 -14.65
N ALA A 191 22.92 -12.17 -14.85
CA ALA A 191 23.36 -12.58 -16.17
C ALA A 191 22.34 -13.51 -16.84
N HIS A 192 22.41 -13.59 -18.17
CA HIS A 192 21.60 -14.55 -18.91
C HIS A 192 22.02 -15.98 -18.54
N GLY A 193 21.05 -16.84 -18.23
CA GLY A 193 21.26 -18.23 -17.82
C GLY A 193 21.34 -18.43 -16.30
N ASP A 194 21.36 -17.35 -15.50
CA ASP A 194 21.37 -17.47 -14.04
C ASP A 194 20.09 -18.13 -13.55
N GLU A 195 20.23 -19.13 -12.68
CA GLU A 195 19.10 -19.72 -11.97
C GLU A 195 18.88 -18.98 -10.64
N LEU A 196 17.63 -18.61 -10.37
CA LEU A 196 17.28 -17.96 -9.12
C LEU A 196 15.85 -18.26 -8.67
N GLU A 197 15.62 -18.03 -7.39
CA GLU A 197 14.29 -17.94 -6.81
C GLU A 197 13.92 -16.47 -6.60
N TYR A 198 12.69 -16.10 -6.89
CA TYR A 198 12.17 -14.76 -6.64
C TYR A 198 10.79 -14.83 -6.02
N VAL A 199 10.51 -13.93 -5.07
CA VAL A 199 9.20 -13.79 -4.44
C VAL A 199 8.73 -12.36 -4.63
N GLY A 200 7.49 -12.19 -5.07
CA GLY A 200 6.90 -10.87 -5.22
C GLY A 200 5.38 -10.89 -5.23
N MET A 201 4.78 -9.70 -5.11
CA MET A 201 3.34 -9.53 -5.22
C MET A 201 2.92 -9.56 -6.69
N VAL A 202 1.93 -10.38 -7.05
CA VAL A 202 1.48 -10.48 -8.44
C VAL A 202 0.56 -9.32 -8.77
N ILE A 203 1.03 -8.41 -9.62
CA ILE A 203 0.27 -7.21 -10.02
C ILE A 203 -0.42 -7.35 -11.37
N CYS A 204 0.08 -8.24 -12.24
CA CYS A 204 -0.51 -8.46 -13.55
C CYS A 204 -0.38 -9.92 -14.01
N ARG A 205 -1.38 -10.40 -14.74
CA ARG A 205 -1.39 -11.69 -15.44
C ARG A 205 -1.99 -11.47 -16.82
N GLN A 206 -1.20 -11.71 -17.87
CA GLN A 206 -1.63 -11.49 -19.25
C GLN A 206 -1.37 -12.75 -20.09
N ARG A 207 -2.40 -13.19 -20.81
CA ARG A 207 -2.29 -14.26 -21.80
C ARG A 207 -2.64 -13.67 -23.17
N PRO A 208 -1.66 -13.47 -24.06
CA PRO A 208 -1.95 -12.99 -25.41
C PRO A 208 -2.86 -13.99 -26.14
N GLY A 209 -3.84 -13.48 -26.90
CA GLY A 209 -4.75 -14.34 -27.67
C GLY A 209 -4.06 -15.14 -28.78
N THR A 210 -2.87 -14.71 -29.22
CA THR A 210 -2.10 -15.29 -30.33
C THR A 210 -0.99 -16.24 -29.89
N ALA A 211 -0.61 -16.26 -28.60
CA ALA A 211 0.48 -17.08 -28.11
C ALA A 211 -0.07 -18.35 -27.46
N SER A 212 -0.02 -19.46 -28.21
CA SER A 212 -0.53 -20.77 -27.80
C SER A 212 0.27 -21.35 -26.62
N GLY A 213 -0.05 -20.88 -25.41
CA GLY A 213 0.38 -21.51 -24.17
C GLY A 213 1.44 -20.76 -23.37
N VAL A 214 1.52 -19.44 -23.45
CA VAL A 214 2.34 -18.63 -22.51
C VAL A 214 1.46 -17.66 -21.73
N THR A 215 1.80 -17.46 -20.46
CA THR A 215 1.18 -16.42 -19.63
C THR A 215 2.29 -15.56 -19.03
N PHE A 216 2.19 -14.25 -19.22
CA PHE A 216 3.10 -13.27 -18.65
C PHE A 216 2.58 -12.82 -17.30
N PHE A 217 3.46 -12.85 -16.31
CA PHE A 217 3.20 -12.37 -14.97
C PHE A 217 4.12 -11.17 -14.73
N THR A 218 3.63 -10.17 -14.02
CA THR A 218 4.48 -9.11 -13.48
C THR A 218 4.37 -9.18 -11.97
N LEU A 219 5.50 -9.40 -11.31
CA LEU A 219 5.63 -9.42 -9.87
C LEU A 219 6.29 -8.11 -9.42
N GLU A 220 5.85 -7.57 -8.29
CA GLU A 220 6.35 -6.31 -7.73
C GLU A 220 6.90 -6.53 -6.31
N ASP A 221 8.00 -5.84 -6.02
CA ASP A 221 8.50 -5.61 -4.66
C ASP A 221 8.83 -4.12 -4.45
N GLU A 222 9.38 -3.76 -3.29
CA GLU A 222 9.73 -2.39 -2.95
C GLU A 222 10.77 -1.76 -3.88
N THR A 223 11.53 -2.57 -4.62
CA THR A 223 12.62 -2.12 -5.49
C THR A 223 12.23 -2.06 -6.97
N GLY A 224 11.17 -2.75 -7.39
CA GLY A 224 10.70 -2.68 -8.77
C GLY A 224 9.88 -3.88 -9.23
N PHE A 225 10.01 -4.20 -10.53
CA PHE A 225 9.19 -5.20 -11.21
C PHE A 225 10.03 -6.34 -11.76
N VAL A 226 9.55 -7.57 -11.60
CA VAL A 226 10.11 -8.74 -12.28
C VAL A 226 9.08 -9.31 -13.25
N ASN A 227 9.43 -9.32 -14.54
CA ASN A 227 8.61 -9.94 -15.57
C ASN A 227 8.88 -11.44 -15.60
N VAL A 228 7.84 -12.24 -15.40
CA VAL A 228 7.92 -13.69 -15.34
C VAL A 228 7.18 -14.30 -16.51
N VAL A 229 7.82 -15.24 -17.21
CA VAL A 229 7.22 -16.00 -18.31
C VAL A 229 6.82 -17.37 -17.78
N VAL A 230 5.52 -17.67 -17.82
CA VAL A 230 4.97 -18.94 -17.35
C VAL A 230 4.39 -19.72 -18.52
N TRP A 231 5.08 -20.77 -18.94
CA TRP A 231 4.62 -21.69 -19.97
C TRP A 231 3.43 -22.53 -19.50
N LYS A 232 2.60 -22.97 -20.43
CA LYS A 232 1.36 -23.72 -20.19
C LYS A 232 1.58 -24.93 -19.29
N GLN A 233 2.67 -25.68 -19.49
CA GLN A 233 2.97 -26.85 -18.68
C GLN A 233 3.19 -26.50 -17.19
N VAL A 234 3.92 -25.41 -16.91
CA VAL A 234 4.16 -24.91 -15.55
C VAL A 234 2.88 -24.31 -14.97
N PHE A 235 2.15 -23.54 -15.77
CA PHE A 235 0.88 -22.95 -15.38
C PHE A 235 -0.13 -24.03 -14.98
N ASP A 236 -0.32 -25.05 -15.83
CA ASP A 236 -1.31 -26.11 -15.61
C ASP A 236 -0.91 -26.97 -14.40
N ARG A 237 0.39 -27.23 -14.20
CA ARG A 237 0.91 -27.94 -13.02
C ARG A 237 0.63 -27.19 -11.71
N HIS A 238 0.71 -25.87 -11.73
CA HIS A 238 0.51 -25.01 -10.55
C HIS A 238 -0.75 -24.14 -10.66
N ALA A 239 -1.81 -24.64 -11.30
CA ALA A 239 -2.94 -23.84 -11.75
C ALA A 239 -3.65 -23.05 -10.63
N ALA A 240 -3.74 -23.60 -9.43
CA ALA A 240 -4.31 -22.91 -8.28
C ALA A 240 -3.48 -21.66 -7.93
N LEU A 241 -2.17 -21.83 -7.67
CA LEU A 241 -1.25 -20.74 -7.36
C LEU A 241 -1.17 -19.72 -8.50
N ALA A 242 -1.02 -20.21 -9.73
CA ALA A 242 -0.90 -19.38 -10.91
C ALA A 242 -2.12 -18.46 -11.10
N LYS A 243 -3.33 -18.90 -10.73
CA LYS A 243 -4.56 -18.11 -10.88
C LYS A 243 -4.84 -17.17 -9.70
N THR A 244 -4.58 -17.59 -8.46
CA THR A 244 -5.14 -16.91 -7.29
C THR A 244 -4.11 -16.28 -6.35
N ALA A 245 -2.83 -16.67 -6.44
CA ALA A 245 -1.83 -16.22 -5.47
C ALA A 245 -1.57 -14.71 -5.57
N ALA A 246 -1.81 -13.97 -4.48
CA ALA A 246 -1.44 -12.56 -4.40
C ALA A 246 0.08 -12.39 -4.20
N LEU A 247 0.70 -13.31 -3.49
CA LEU A 247 2.14 -13.43 -3.28
C LEU A 247 2.62 -14.73 -3.90
N LEU A 248 3.62 -14.68 -4.77
CA LEU A 248 4.06 -15.83 -5.56
C LEU A 248 5.58 -15.99 -5.50
N GLY A 249 6.01 -17.20 -5.16
CA GLY A 249 7.39 -17.64 -5.33
C GLY A 249 7.58 -18.30 -6.69
N VAL A 250 8.68 -17.96 -7.35
CA VAL A 250 9.04 -18.44 -8.68
C VAL A 250 10.47 -18.94 -8.62
N THR A 251 10.68 -20.18 -9.01
CA THR A 251 12.02 -20.71 -9.30
C THR A 251 12.18 -20.77 -10.80
N GLY A 252 13.24 -20.17 -11.34
CA GLY A 252 13.37 -19.99 -12.77
C GLY A 252 14.77 -19.61 -13.23
N GLU A 253 14.88 -19.32 -14.51
CA GLU A 253 16.13 -18.94 -15.17
C GLU A 253 16.00 -17.57 -15.82
N ILE A 254 17.06 -16.77 -15.75
CA ILE A 254 17.09 -15.43 -16.30
C ILE A 254 17.34 -15.47 -17.81
N GLN A 255 16.37 -14.94 -18.56
CA GLN A 255 16.49 -14.68 -19.97
C GLN A 255 16.60 -13.18 -20.22
N ARG A 256 17.68 -12.77 -20.89
CA ARG A 256 17.89 -11.38 -21.30
C ARG A 256 17.83 -11.30 -22.82
N ALA A 257 16.86 -10.56 -23.34
CA ALA A 257 16.67 -10.35 -24.78
C ALA A 257 16.27 -8.90 -25.02
N ASP A 258 16.89 -8.25 -26.02
CA ASP A 258 16.56 -6.88 -26.45
C ASP A 258 16.51 -5.84 -25.31
N GLY A 259 17.39 -6.00 -24.30
CA GLY A 259 17.45 -5.12 -23.13
C GLY A 259 16.39 -5.38 -22.06
N VAL A 260 15.46 -6.30 -22.28
CA VAL A 260 14.44 -6.74 -21.30
C VAL A 260 14.90 -8.00 -20.61
N ILE A 261 14.66 -8.07 -19.29
CA ILE A 261 14.95 -9.23 -18.46
C ILE A 261 13.64 -9.93 -18.12
N HIS A 262 13.62 -11.24 -18.36
CA HIS A 262 12.53 -12.14 -18.04
C HIS A 262 13.03 -13.26 -17.13
N LEU A 263 12.27 -13.60 -16.11
CA LEU A 263 12.45 -14.83 -15.34
C LEU A 263 11.56 -15.92 -15.96
N ILE A 264 12.18 -16.92 -16.59
CA ILE A 264 11.46 -18.05 -17.17
C ILE A 264 11.13 -19.04 -16.06
N ALA A 265 9.86 -19.15 -15.70
CA ALA A 265 9.43 -19.96 -14.57
C ALA A 265 9.61 -21.46 -14.88
N LYS A 266 10.38 -22.15 -14.03
CA LYS A 266 10.50 -23.62 -14.00
C LYS A 266 9.50 -24.23 -13.02
N SER A 267 9.24 -23.55 -11.91
CA SER A 267 8.22 -23.93 -10.92
C SER A 267 7.63 -22.71 -10.20
N LEU A 268 6.41 -22.87 -9.69
CA LEU A 268 5.71 -21.87 -8.89
C LEU A 268 5.41 -22.45 -7.51
N TRP A 269 5.59 -21.66 -6.46
CA TRP A 269 5.35 -22.09 -5.08
C TRP A 269 4.73 -20.97 -4.25
N ALA A 270 4.00 -21.36 -3.21
CA ALA A 270 3.46 -20.42 -2.22
C ALA A 270 4.57 -20.12 -1.20
N PRO A 271 4.96 -18.85 -1.02
CA PRO A 271 5.87 -18.51 0.05
C PRO A 271 5.23 -18.79 1.41
N ASP A 272 6.00 -19.37 2.32
CA ASP A 272 5.57 -19.51 3.70
C ASP A 272 5.62 -18.11 4.36
N VAL A 273 4.44 -17.49 4.46
CA VAL A 273 4.28 -16.11 4.92
C VAL A 273 4.11 -16.02 6.44
N SER A 274 4.19 -17.15 7.16
CA SER A 274 4.23 -17.20 8.63
C SER A 274 5.39 -16.39 9.23
N LEU A 275 6.35 -15.98 8.40
CA LEU A 275 7.41 -15.01 8.73
C LEU A 275 6.90 -13.64 9.19
N ALA A 276 5.67 -13.22 8.81
CA ALA A 276 5.07 -11.98 9.29
C ALA A 276 4.40 -12.12 10.68
N GLU A 277 4.06 -13.34 11.11
CA GLU A 277 3.45 -13.58 12.43
C GLU A 277 4.50 -13.55 13.55
N GLN A 278 5.80 -13.62 13.22
CA GLN A 278 6.88 -13.57 14.21
C GLN A 278 7.20 -12.16 14.74
N THR A 279 6.57 -11.09 14.22
CA THR A 279 6.64 -9.75 14.83
C THR A 279 5.73 -9.62 16.05
N HIS A 280 4.71 -10.49 16.18
CA HIS A 280 3.99 -10.68 17.43
C HIS A 280 4.77 -11.63 18.34
N ARG A 281 5.94 -11.19 18.83
CA ARG A 281 6.41 -11.73 20.11
C ARG A 281 5.31 -11.47 21.13
N SER A 282 4.68 -12.54 21.62
CA SER A 282 3.88 -12.51 22.83
C SER A 282 4.66 -11.70 23.86
N ARG A 283 4.12 -10.56 24.27
CA ARG A 283 4.65 -9.85 25.43
C ARG A 283 4.08 -10.59 26.62
N ASP A 284 4.81 -11.61 27.05
CA ASP A 284 4.49 -12.32 28.27
C ASP A 284 4.55 -11.31 29.41
N PHE A 285 3.41 -11.12 30.09
CA PHE A 285 3.34 -10.30 31.29
C PHE A 285 3.76 -11.20 32.47
N HIS A 286 4.87 -10.86 33.11
CA HIS A 286 5.24 -11.37 34.43
C HIS A 286 4.58 -10.55 35.53
#